data_AF-A0A705SQK3-F1
#
_entry.id   AF-A0A705SQK3-F1
#
_cell.length_a   1.000
_cell.length_b   1.000
_cell.length_c   1.000
_cell.angle_alpha   90.00
_cell.angle_beta   90.00
_cell.angle_gamma   90.00
#
_symmetry.space_group_name_H-M   'P 1'
#
loop_
_entity.id
_entity.type
_entity.pdbx_description
1 polymer ?
#
loop_
_entity_poly.entity_id
_entity_poly.type
_entity_poly.pdbx_seq_one_letter_code
_entity_poly.pdbx_strand_id
1 'polypeptide(L)'
;MTNMTQASATEKKGASDLLRFKIFGMPLPLYAFALITLLLSHFYNAIPTDLVGGFALMFVMGAIFGEIGKRLPIFNKYIGGAPVMIFLVAAYFV
;
A
#
# COMPACT_ATOMS: atom_id res chain seq x y z
N MET A 1 -21.90 -44.29 -17.82
CA MET A 1 -21.90 -43.74 -16.45
C MET A 1 -21.05 -42.48 -16.47
N THR A 2 -21.73 -41.36 -16.32
CA THR A 2 -21.20 -40.00 -16.17
C THR A 2 -20.22 -39.91 -15.03
N ASN A 3 -19.02 -39.38 -15.25
CA ASN A 3 -18.29 -38.70 -14.18
C ASN A 3 -17.96 -37.29 -14.65
N MET A 4 -18.83 -36.40 -14.19
CA MET A 4 -18.61 -34.97 -14.08
C MET A 4 -17.35 -34.74 -13.24
N THR A 5 -16.32 -34.15 -13.83
CA THR A 5 -15.38 -33.30 -13.07
C THR A 5 -14.89 -32.20 -14.00
N GLN A 6 -15.84 -31.36 -14.41
CA GLN A 6 -15.49 -30.06 -14.96
C GLN A 6 -15.00 -29.13 -13.84
N ALA A 7 -14.03 -28.31 -14.23
CA ALA A 7 -13.90 -26.90 -13.84
C ALA A 7 -13.56 -26.58 -12.37
N SER A 8 -12.26 -26.57 -12.05
CA SER A 8 -11.73 -25.69 -11.00
C SER A 8 -10.26 -25.31 -11.25
N ALA A 9 -9.96 -24.73 -12.42
CA ALA A 9 -8.60 -24.26 -12.72
C ALA A 9 -8.52 -22.81 -13.27
N THR A 10 -9.65 -22.10 -13.42
CA THR A 10 -9.67 -20.83 -14.18
C THR A 10 -9.84 -19.57 -13.33
N GLU A 11 -10.19 -19.65 -12.04
CA GLU A 11 -10.45 -18.43 -11.23
C GLU A 11 -9.25 -17.81 -10.49
N LYS A 12 -8.10 -18.51 -10.36
CA LYS A 12 -7.01 -18.05 -9.47
C LYS A 12 -5.98 -17.09 -10.07
N LYS A 13 -6.05 -16.74 -11.36
CA LYS A 13 -4.97 -15.96 -12.03
C LYS A 13 -4.93 -14.49 -11.58
N GLY A 14 -6.09 -13.85 -11.39
CA GLY A 14 -6.18 -12.42 -11.04
C GLY A 14 -5.78 -12.09 -9.60
N ALA A 15 -6.28 -12.88 -8.63
CA ALA A 15 -5.95 -12.67 -7.22
C ALA A 15 -4.45 -12.91 -6.95
N SER A 16 -3.85 -13.92 -7.60
CA SER A 16 -2.41 -14.20 -7.46
C SER A 16 -1.51 -13.10 -8.00
N ASP A 17 -1.94 -12.38 -9.05
CA ASP A 17 -1.14 -11.28 -9.62
C ASP A 17 -1.19 -10.03 -8.76
N LEU A 18 -2.33 -9.73 -8.13
CA LEU A 18 -2.41 -8.64 -7.13
C LEU A 18 -1.55 -8.93 -5.89
N LEU A 19 -1.45 -10.21 -5.49
CA LEU A 19 -0.59 -10.65 -4.39
C LEU A 19 0.92 -10.48 -4.70
N ARG A 20 1.30 -10.42 -5.98
CA ARG A 20 2.68 -10.17 -6.43
C ARG A 20 3.02 -8.69 -6.48
N PHE A 21 2.02 -7.81 -6.45
CA PHE A 21 2.24 -6.38 -6.42
C PHE A 21 3.01 -5.99 -5.16
N LYS A 22 4.00 -5.11 -5.33
CA LYS A 22 4.85 -4.65 -4.24
C LYS A 22 4.66 -3.17 -4.01
N ILE A 23 4.50 -2.79 -2.75
CA ILE A 23 4.50 -1.41 -2.28
C ILE A 23 5.73 -1.26 -1.40
N PHE A 24 6.66 -0.38 -1.80
CA PHE A 24 7.92 -0.18 -1.08
C PHE A 24 8.71 -1.49 -0.84
N GLY A 25 8.74 -2.39 -1.84
CA GLY A 25 9.41 -3.69 -1.75
C GLY A 25 8.65 -4.77 -0.95
N MET A 26 7.60 -4.40 -0.21
CA MET A 26 6.75 -5.33 0.53
C MET A 26 5.63 -5.90 -0.36
N PRO A 27 5.33 -7.21 -0.30
CA PRO A 27 4.14 -7.78 -0.93
C PRO A 27 2.87 -7.10 -0.43
N LEU A 28 1.86 -6.99 -1.30
CA LEU A 28 0.60 -6.32 -0.99
C LEU A 28 -0.07 -6.80 0.31
N PRO A 29 -0.11 -8.11 0.65
CA PRO A 29 -0.66 -8.57 1.94
C PRO A 29 0.08 -8.04 3.16
N LEU A 30 1.41 -7.96 3.07
CA LEU A 30 2.24 -7.47 4.18
C LEU A 30 2.04 -5.96 4.37
N TYR A 31 1.94 -5.23 3.26
CA TYR A 31 1.60 -3.81 3.31
C TYR A 31 0.19 -3.58 3.88
N ALA A 32 -0.79 -4.40 3.46
CA ALA A 32 -2.16 -4.31 3.96
C ALA A 32 -2.22 -4.53 5.48
N PHE A 33 -1.45 -5.47 6.02
CA PHE A 33 -1.33 -5.65 7.48
C PHE A 33 -0.82 -4.37 8.16
N ALA A 34 0.26 -3.77 7.66
CA ALA A 34 0.80 -2.54 8.23
C ALA A 34 -0.17 -1.35 8.13
N LEU A 35 -0.89 -1.24 7.01
CA LEU A 35 -1.91 -0.20 6.81
C LEU A 35 -3.08 -0.37 7.78
N ILE A 36 -3.56 -1.60 7.99
CA ILE A 36 -4.61 -1.90 8.96
C ILE A 36 -4.14 -1.52 10.37
N THR A 37 -2.93 -1.89 10.77
CA THR A 37 -2.37 -1.51 12.08
C THR A 37 -2.33 0.02 12.26
N LEU A 38 -1.91 0.77 11.23
CA LEU A 38 -1.91 2.23 11.29
C LEU A 38 -3.33 2.80 11.40
N LEU A 39 -4.28 2.27 10.62
CA LEU A 39 -5.68 2.71 10.67
C LEU A 39 -6.32 2.44 12.03
N LEU A 40 -6.08 1.26 12.62
CA LEU A 40 -6.53 0.98 13.99
C LEU A 40 -5.91 1.99 14.96
N SER A 41 -4.59 2.21 14.89
CA SER A 41 -3.93 3.19 15.75
C SER A 41 -4.52 4.60 15.61
N HIS A 42 -4.93 5.00 14.40
CA HIS A 42 -5.58 6.27 14.13
C HIS A 42 -6.99 6.34 14.72
N PHE A 43 -7.86 5.34 14.46
CA PHE A 43 -9.23 5.34 14.97
C PHE A 43 -9.32 5.23 16.49
N TYR A 44 -8.38 4.53 17.13
CA TYR A 44 -8.30 4.43 18.60
C TYR A 44 -7.49 5.55 19.25
N ASN A 45 -6.95 6.52 18.48
CA ASN A 45 -6.06 7.59 18.97
C ASN A 45 -4.90 7.07 19.85
N ALA A 46 -4.34 5.92 19.47
CA ALA A 46 -3.40 5.16 20.28
C ALA A 46 -1.99 5.10 19.67
N ILE A 47 -1.58 6.17 18.96
CA ILE A 47 -0.24 6.23 18.38
C ILE A 47 0.78 6.81 19.39
N PRO A 48 1.88 6.10 19.70
CA PRO A 48 2.95 6.65 20.51
C PRO A 48 3.64 7.84 19.80
N THR A 49 3.95 8.90 20.55
CA THR A 49 4.68 10.07 20.03
C THR A 49 6.20 9.91 20.12
N ASP A 50 6.67 8.66 20.13
CA ASP A 50 8.08 8.31 20.13
C ASP A 50 8.59 8.01 18.71
N LEU A 51 9.86 7.63 18.62
CA LEU A 51 10.49 7.25 17.35
C LEU A 51 9.77 6.09 16.66
N VAL A 52 9.24 5.13 17.43
CA VAL A 52 8.61 3.92 16.85
C VAL A 52 7.28 4.29 16.21
N GLY A 53 6.42 5.02 16.91
CA GLY A 53 5.14 5.48 16.36
C GLY A 53 5.33 6.45 15.19
N GLY A 54 6.29 7.37 15.31
CA GLY A 54 6.65 8.30 14.24
C GLY A 54 7.11 7.58 12.97
N PHE A 55 8.07 6.65 13.09
CA PHE A 55 8.55 5.88 11.94
C PHE A 55 7.47 4.97 11.36
N ALA A 56 6.63 4.33 12.18
CA ALA A 56 5.55 3.47 11.69
C ALA A 56 4.59 4.26 10.78
N LEU A 57 4.17 5.46 11.20
CA LEU A 57 3.33 6.33 10.38
C LEU A 57 4.06 6.76 9.11
N MET A 58 5.30 7.25 9.23
CA MET A 58 6.09 7.73 8.09
C MET A 58 6.34 6.64 7.04
N PHE A 59 6.68 5.41 7.47
CA PHE A 59 6.91 4.30 6.55
C PHE A 59 5.64 3.88 5.81
N VAL A 60 4.54 3.70 6.52
CA VAL A 60 3.28 3.21 5.90
C VAL A 60 2.68 4.25 4.97
N MET A 61 2.64 5.52 5.40
CA MET A 61 2.14 6.63 4.57
C MET A 61 3.08 6.92 3.40
N GLY A 62 4.39 7.00 3.65
CA GLY A 62 5.38 7.24 2.61
C GLY A 62 5.38 6.15 1.54
N ALA A 63 5.18 4.89 1.93
CA ALA A 63 5.14 3.76 1.01
C ALA A 63 3.99 3.87 0.00
N ILE A 64 2.76 4.18 0.42
CA ILE A 64 1.62 4.25 -0.51
C ILE A 64 1.69 5.48 -1.40
N PHE A 65 1.95 6.66 -0.84
CA PHE A 65 2.00 7.89 -1.63
C PHE A 65 3.24 7.95 -2.53
N GLY A 66 4.35 7.34 -2.11
CA GLY A 66 5.51 7.15 -2.97
C GLY A 66 5.18 6.27 -4.18
N GLU A 67 4.48 5.16 -3.97
CA GLU A 67 4.10 4.26 -5.06
C GLU A 67 3.11 4.93 -6.03
N ILE A 68 2.15 5.72 -5.51
CA ILE A 68 1.24 6.53 -6.32
C ILE A 68 2.01 7.59 -7.11
N GLY A 69 2.90 8.33 -6.46
CA GLY A 69 3.71 9.38 -7.08
C GLY A 69 4.60 8.86 -8.22
N LYS A 70 5.12 7.64 -8.11
CA LYS A 70 5.89 6.98 -9.19
C LYS A 70 5.03 6.53 -10.37
N ARG A 71 3.78 6.14 -10.11
CA ARG A 71 2.89 5.55 -11.13
C ARG A 71 2.12 6.58 -11.93
N LEU A 72 1.90 7.78 -11.38
CA LEU A 72 1.25 8.87 -12.10
C LEU A 72 2.18 9.44 -13.18
N PRO A 73 1.87 9.29 -14.49
CA PRO A 73 2.82 9.61 -15.56
C PRO A 73 3.23 11.08 -15.60
N ILE A 74 2.27 11.99 -15.41
CA ILE A 74 2.50 13.44 -15.45
C ILE A 74 3.31 13.86 -14.21
N PHE A 75 2.91 13.37 -13.04
CA PHE A 75 3.55 13.72 -11.77
C PHE A 75 5.00 13.21 -11.70
N ASN A 76 5.23 11.98 -12.15
CA ASN A 76 6.55 11.37 -12.17
C ASN A 76 7.49 12.04 -13.18
N LYS A 77 7.00 12.46 -14.36
CA LYS A 77 7.85 13.06 -15.39
C LYS A 77 8.11 14.56 -15.21
N TYR A 78 7.17 15.31 -14.66
CA TYR A 78 7.22 16.78 -14.68
C TYR A 78 7.29 17.45 -13.31
N ILE A 79 6.95 16.75 -12.22
CA ILE A 79 6.84 17.36 -10.89
C ILE A 79 7.94 16.87 -9.96
N GLY A 80 8.21 15.56 -9.97
CA GLY A 80 9.25 14.96 -9.13
C GLY A 80 8.89 13.60 -8.52
N GLY A 81 7.75 13.01 -8.90
CA GLY A 81 7.41 11.62 -8.58
C GLY A 81 7.19 11.34 -7.09
N ALA A 82 7.75 10.24 -6.60
CA ALA A 82 7.53 9.73 -5.24
C ALA A 82 7.78 10.77 -4.13
N PRO A 83 8.97 11.40 -4.02
CA PRO A 83 9.28 12.28 -2.89
C PRO A 83 8.35 13.48 -2.81
N VAL A 84 8.04 14.10 -3.95
CA VAL A 84 7.16 15.28 -4.00
C VAL A 84 5.71 14.91 -3.67
N MET A 85 5.23 13.75 -4.12
CA MET A 85 3.89 13.26 -3.78
C MET A 85 3.75 13.04 -2.27
N ILE A 86 4.72 12.35 -1.65
CA ILE A 86 4.70 12.09 -0.20
C ILE A 86 4.66 13.40 0.58
N PHE A 87 5.53 14.35 0.21
CA PHE A 87 5.60 15.64 0.89
C PHE A 87 4.29 16.45 0.77
N LEU A 88 3.74 16.59 -0.44
CA LEU A 88 2.51 17.37 -0.66
C LEU A 88 1.30 16.76 0.05
N VAL A 89 1.16 15.44 0.03
CA VAL A 89 0.05 14.77 0.72
C VAL A 89 0.21 14.89 2.24
N ALA A 90 1.43 14.72 2.76
CA ALA A 90 1.69 14.91 4.19
C ALA A 90 1.37 16.34 4.64
N ALA A 91 1.73 17.35 3.85
CA ALA A 91 1.40 18.75 4.12
C ALA A 91 -0.11 19.04 4.07
N TYR A 92 -0.87 18.30 3.25
CA TYR A 92 -2.33 18.40 3.20
C TYR A 92 -3.04 17.73 4.41
N PHE A 93 -2.39 16.77 5.06
CA PHE A 93 -2.95 16.02 6.19
C PHE A 93 -2.72 16.73 7.55
N VAL A 94 -1.88 17.76 7.57
CA VAL A 94 -1.68 18.70 8.70
C VAL A 94 -2.85 19.66 8.78
#